data_AF-A0A256ZR61-F1
#
_entry.id   AF-A0A256ZR61-F1
#
_cell.length_a   1.000
_cell.length_b   1.000
_cell.length_c   1.000
_cell.angle_alpha   90.00
_cell.angle_beta   90.00
_cell.angle_gamma   90.00
#
_symmetry.space_group_name_H-M   'P 1'
#
loop_
_entity.id
_entity.type
_entity.pdbx_description
1 polymer ?
#
loop_
_entity_poly.entity_id
_entity_poly.type
_entity_poly.pdbx_seq_one_letter_code
_entity_poly.pdbx_strand_id
1 'polypeptide(L)'
;MKRRDDLLVTLKDKVVEAIKAGKKDEAITLVQELYEKFKPLHDRYCDWINLLFVYIAKKLGEEAVKDATEMLVTKIYPPMFEQLKKLSYEQLVNAVVELHKAHYSKFYVVEDEEKTVIVVTGCNSGGGRILRDGLPQLPRKEGLTKKAWPWSFNKEGFPYYCVHAYFFNKLFKQLGLNIEVQWGKMYDEKGNPIDESCKYVIYKK
;
A
#
# COMPACT_ATOMS: atom_id res chain seq x y z
N MET A 1 2.22 -22.75 37.21
CA MET A 1 2.14 -22.40 35.77
C MET A 1 3.31 -23.02 35.04
N LYS A 2 3.11 -23.62 33.85
CA LYS A 2 4.19 -24.15 33.01
C LYS A 2 4.56 -23.10 31.95
N ARG A 3 5.84 -22.72 31.89
CA ARG A 3 6.40 -21.83 30.86
C ARG A 3 6.53 -22.59 29.52
N ARG A 4 6.16 -21.95 28.42
CA ARG A 4 6.08 -22.53 27.05
C ARG A 4 7.06 -21.85 26.10
N ASP A 5 8.36 -21.96 26.38
CA ASP A 5 9.41 -21.35 25.56
C ASP A 5 9.49 -21.96 24.15
N ASP A 6 8.93 -23.15 23.95
CA ASP A 6 8.78 -23.79 22.64
C ASP A 6 7.97 -22.95 21.64
N LEU A 7 7.07 -22.09 22.13
CA LEU A 7 6.26 -21.19 21.30
C LEU A 7 7.00 -19.92 20.88
N LEU A 8 8.20 -19.66 21.42
CA LEU A 8 9.02 -18.49 21.08
C LEU A 8 9.86 -18.69 19.82
N VAL A 9 10.03 -19.94 19.37
CA VAL A 9 10.78 -20.28 18.15
C VAL A 9 10.01 -19.78 16.93
N THR A 10 10.57 -18.80 16.22
CA THR A 10 9.92 -18.21 15.06
C THR A 10 10.11 -19.06 13.81
N LEU A 11 9.28 -18.83 12.78
CA LEU A 11 9.51 -19.43 11.46
C LEU A 11 10.87 -19.03 10.88
N LYS A 12 11.32 -17.79 11.12
CA LYS A 12 12.66 -17.34 10.73
C LYS A 12 13.74 -18.23 11.35
N ASP A 13 13.63 -18.53 12.64
CA ASP A 13 14.61 -19.39 13.32
C ASP A 13 14.63 -20.79 12.71
N LYS A 14 13.44 -21.37 12.42
CA LYS A 14 13.33 -22.66 11.75
C LYS A 14 13.94 -22.66 10.34
N VAL A 15 13.74 -21.59 9.56
CA VAL A 15 14.37 -21.43 8.23
C VAL A 15 15.89 -21.46 8.36
N VAL A 16 16.45 -20.68 9.29
CA VAL A 16 17.90 -20.61 9.50
C VAL A 16 18.47 -21.97 9.90
N GLU A 17 17.79 -22.70 10.78
CA GLU A 17 18.23 -24.03 11.17
C GLU A 17 18.12 -25.06 10.03
N ALA A 18 17.05 -25.01 9.23
CA ALA A 18 16.94 -25.86 8.03
C ALA A 18 18.07 -25.59 7.03
N ILE A 19 18.45 -24.33 6.82
CA ILE A 19 19.59 -23.95 5.96
C ILE A 19 20.90 -24.52 6.51
N LYS A 20 21.19 -24.32 7.80
CA LYS A 20 22.42 -24.83 8.44
C LYS A 20 22.51 -26.35 8.39
N ALA A 21 21.36 -27.04 8.47
CA ALA A 21 21.28 -28.49 8.39
C ALA A 21 21.28 -29.05 6.94
N GLY A 22 21.41 -28.19 5.92
CA GLY A 22 21.40 -28.61 4.51
C GLY A 22 20.03 -29.07 4.00
N LYS A 23 18.94 -28.78 4.73
CA LYS A 23 17.58 -29.22 4.41
C LYS A 23 16.89 -28.22 3.49
N LYS A 24 17.29 -28.23 2.22
CA LYS A 24 16.86 -27.27 1.19
C LYS A 24 15.34 -27.18 1.05
N ASP A 25 14.64 -28.30 0.87
CA ASP A 25 13.20 -28.29 0.58
C ASP A 25 12.37 -27.83 1.80
N GLU A 26 12.83 -28.17 3.01
CA GLU A 26 12.24 -27.68 4.26
C GLU A 26 12.41 -26.15 4.36
N ALA A 27 13.61 -25.63 4.08
CA ALA A 27 13.85 -24.19 4.09
C ALA A 27 12.97 -23.43 3.09
N ILE A 28 12.79 -23.97 1.87
CA ILE A 28 11.92 -23.38 0.84
C ILE A 28 10.46 -23.33 1.34
N THR A 29 9.97 -24.43 1.90
CA THR A 29 8.60 -24.53 2.42
C THR A 29 8.36 -23.53 3.56
N LEU A 30 9.31 -23.44 4.50
CA LEU A 30 9.20 -22.52 5.64
C LEU A 30 9.25 -21.05 5.23
N VAL A 31 10.00 -20.70 4.18
CA VAL A 31 10.02 -19.32 3.64
C VAL A 31 8.67 -18.96 3.01
N GLN A 32 8.04 -19.89 2.27
CA GLN A 32 6.70 -19.69 1.72
C GLN A 32 5.67 -19.52 2.84
N GLU A 33 5.71 -20.36 3.88
CA GLU A 33 4.83 -20.25 5.04
C GLU A 33 5.01 -18.91 5.76
N LEU A 34 6.25 -18.42 5.92
CA LEU A 34 6.53 -17.11 6.52
C LEU A 34 5.86 -15.98 5.71
N TYR A 35 5.97 -16.02 4.39
CA TYR A 35 5.36 -15.01 3.50
C TYR A 35 3.84 -15.01 3.58
N GLU A 36 3.22 -16.20 3.60
CA GLU A 36 1.76 -16.37 3.67
C GLU A 36 1.21 -15.97 5.04
N LYS A 37 1.90 -16.27 6.14
CA LYS A 37 1.42 -15.94 7.50
C LYS A 37 1.37 -14.46 7.80
N PHE A 38 2.23 -13.66 7.16
CA PHE A 38 2.20 -12.21 7.37
C PHE A 38 1.03 -11.53 6.63
N LYS A 39 0.57 -12.13 5.52
CA LYS A 39 -0.47 -11.53 4.67
C LYS A 39 -1.79 -11.25 5.41
N PRO A 40 -2.38 -12.17 6.20
CA PRO A 40 -3.60 -11.87 6.96
C PRO A 40 -3.44 -10.71 7.95
N LEU A 41 -2.26 -10.55 8.55
CA LEU A 41 -1.98 -9.45 9.47
C LEU A 41 -1.88 -8.12 8.72
N HIS A 42 -1.12 -8.09 7.62
CA HIS A 42 -1.06 -6.95 6.70
C HIS A 42 -2.46 -6.53 6.24
N ASP A 43 -3.27 -7.50 5.81
CA ASP A 43 -4.61 -7.25 5.29
C ASP A 43 -5.53 -6.68 6.38
N ARG A 44 -5.42 -7.18 7.61
CA ARG A 44 -6.15 -6.64 8.77
C ARG A 44 -5.76 -5.19 9.10
N TYR A 45 -4.49 -4.82 8.98
CA TYR A 45 -4.09 -3.42 9.17
C TYR A 45 -4.71 -2.49 8.14
N CYS A 46 -4.80 -2.92 6.88
CA CYS A 46 -5.50 -2.17 5.85
C CYS A 46 -7.00 -2.01 6.17
N ASP A 47 -7.65 -3.08 6.60
CA ASP A 47 -9.08 -3.05 6.94
C ASP A 47 -9.34 -2.18 8.17
N TRP A 48 -8.44 -2.20 9.15
CA TRP A 48 -8.56 -1.37 10.35
C TRP A 48 -8.53 0.13 10.02
N ILE A 49 -7.52 0.60 9.29
CA ILE A 49 -7.45 2.04 8.94
C ILE A 49 -8.61 2.45 8.03
N ASN A 50 -9.07 1.57 7.15
CA ASN A 50 -10.25 1.82 6.35
C ASN A 50 -11.51 2.02 7.19
N LEU A 51 -11.76 1.13 8.15
CA LEU A 51 -12.90 1.24 9.04
C LEU A 51 -12.85 2.51 9.90
N LEU A 52 -11.65 2.94 10.32
CA LEU A 52 -11.47 4.22 10.99
C LEU A 52 -11.85 5.40 10.08
N PHE A 53 -11.42 5.40 8.81
CA PHE A 53 -11.84 6.44 7.87
C PHE A 53 -13.35 6.42 7.58
N VAL A 54 -13.96 5.24 7.46
CA VAL A 54 -15.43 5.13 7.34
C VAL A 54 -16.12 5.72 8.56
N TYR A 55 -15.63 5.42 9.76
CA TYR A 55 -16.18 5.98 11.00
C TYR A 55 -16.06 7.50 11.04
N ILE A 56 -14.88 8.05 10.71
CA ILE A 56 -14.64 9.49 10.62
C ILE A 56 -15.58 10.13 9.61
N ALA A 57 -15.68 9.58 8.39
CA ALA A 57 -16.57 10.10 7.36
C ALA A 57 -18.04 10.15 7.83
N LYS A 58 -18.51 9.09 8.51
CA LYS A 58 -19.88 9.00 9.00
C LYS A 58 -20.19 9.95 10.15
N LYS A 59 -19.21 10.23 11.01
CA LYS A 59 -19.43 11.03 12.23
C LYS A 59 -19.08 12.50 12.04
N LEU A 60 -18.09 12.78 11.20
CA LEU A 60 -17.46 14.11 11.09
C LEU A 60 -17.41 14.61 9.63
N GLY A 61 -17.85 13.81 8.66
CA GLY A 61 -17.83 14.16 7.24
C GLY A 61 -16.53 13.82 6.52
N GLU A 62 -16.57 13.90 5.19
CA GLU A 62 -15.45 13.53 4.31
C GLU A 62 -14.22 14.44 4.47
N GLU A 63 -14.44 15.71 4.80
CA GLU A 63 -13.34 16.66 5.05
C GLU A 63 -12.52 16.28 6.29
N ALA A 64 -13.14 15.67 7.31
CA ALA A 64 -12.41 15.16 8.47
C ALA A 64 -11.51 13.96 8.09
N VAL A 65 -11.89 13.16 7.09
CA VAL A 65 -11.00 12.12 6.53
C VAL A 65 -9.80 12.76 5.84
N LYS A 66 -10.02 13.83 5.08
CA LYS A 66 -8.95 14.61 4.45
C LYS A 66 -7.98 15.13 5.51
N ASP A 67 -8.47 15.81 6.55
CA ASP A 67 -7.63 16.39 7.61
C ASP A 67 -6.85 15.31 8.38
N ALA A 68 -7.50 14.20 8.74
CA ALA A 68 -6.84 13.08 9.39
C ALA A 68 -5.73 12.48 8.53
N THR A 69 -5.98 12.34 7.22
CA THR A 69 -4.99 11.80 6.27
C THR A 69 -3.82 12.77 6.05
N GLU A 70 -4.10 14.07 5.94
CA GLU A 70 -3.07 15.10 5.83
C GLU A 70 -2.16 15.11 7.06
N MET A 71 -2.74 15.03 8.25
CA MET A 71 -1.98 14.93 9.50
C MET A 71 -1.11 13.66 9.51
N LEU A 72 -1.68 12.50 9.17
CA LEU A 72 -0.94 11.25 9.09
C LEU A 72 0.26 11.36 8.14
N VAL A 73 0.05 11.89 6.93
CA VAL A 73 1.11 12.03 5.93
C VAL A 73 2.18 13.01 6.41
N THR A 74 1.79 14.18 6.89
CA THR A 74 2.72 15.25 7.28
C THR A 74 3.47 14.97 8.59
N LYS A 75 2.98 14.06 9.45
CA LYS A 75 3.66 13.72 10.70
C LYS A 75 4.54 12.49 10.61
N ILE A 76 4.19 11.50 9.78
CA ILE A 76 4.91 10.22 9.72
C ILE A 76 5.96 10.21 8.60
N TYR A 77 5.61 10.73 7.43
CA TYR A 77 6.37 10.46 6.20
C TYR A 77 7.54 11.42 5.92
N PRO A 78 7.62 12.68 6.41
CA PRO A 78 8.72 13.56 6.02
C PRO A 78 10.12 12.99 6.29
N PRO A 79 10.42 12.40 7.47
CA PRO A 79 11.75 11.84 7.71
C PRO A 79 12.12 10.71 6.74
N MET A 80 11.13 9.89 6.34
CA MET A 80 11.33 8.79 5.41
C MET A 80 11.51 9.31 3.97
N PHE A 81 10.69 10.26 3.53
CA PHE A 81 10.79 10.82 2.18
C PHE A 81 12.04 11.70 1.98
N GLU A 82 12.50 12.41 3.03
CA GLU A 82 13.78 13.12 2.97
C GLU A 82 14.98 12.16 2.75
N GLN A 83 14.90 10.92 3.23
CA GLN A 83 15.94 9.92 2.95
C GLN A 83 15.96 9.50 1.48
N LEU A 84 14.81 9.53 0.78
CA LEU A 84 14.73 9.16 -0.63
C LEU A 84 15.56 10.10 -1.53
N LYS A 85 15.77 11.35 -1.11
CA LYS A 85 16.61 12.32 -1.85
C LYS A 85 18.08 11.93 -1.94
N LYS A 86 18.52 11.01 -1.08
CA LYS A 86 19.91 10.52 -1.06
C LYS A 86 20.12 9.30 -1.97
N LEU A 87 19.04 8.74 -2.49
CA LEU A 87 19.07 7.55 -3.33
C LEU A 87 19.45 7.95 -4.76
N SER A 88 20.20 7.08 -5.44
CA SER A 88 20.27 7.14 -6.89
C SER A 88 18.89 6.84 -7.49
N TYR A 89 18.72 7.18 -8.77
CA TYR A 89 17.50 6.87 -9.52
C TYR A 89 17.11 5.39 -9.40
N GLU A 90 18.04 4.47 -9.65
CA GLU A 90 17.82 3.02 -9.53
C GLU A 90 17.43 2.59 -8.12
N GLN A 91 18.06 3.18 -7.09
CA GLN A 91 17.73 2.89 -5.71
C GLN A 91 16.32 3.38 -5.36
N LEU A 92 15.90 4.53 -5.91
CA LEU A 92 14.56 5.07 -5.72
C LEU A 92 13.49 4.19 -6.39
N VAL A 93 13.72 3.78 -7.64
CA VAL A 93 12.85 2.82 -8.36
C VAL A 93 12.70 1.54 -7.55
N ASN A 94 13.81 0.96 -7.09
CA ASN A 94 13.80 -0.24 -6.26
C ASN A 94 13.03 -0.04 -4.95
N ALA A 95 13.17 1.10 -4.29
CA ALA A 95 12.44 1.39 -3.04
C ALA A 95 10.91 1.38 -3.25
N VAL A 96 10.41 1.96 -4.35
CA VAL A 96 8.98 1.94 -4.68
C VAL A 96 8.51 0.54 -5.11
N VAL A 97 9.34 -0.22 -5.82
CA VAL A 97 9.07 -1.63 -6.15
C VAL A 97 8.96 -2.48 -4.88
N GLU A 98 9.87 -2.33 -3.92
CA GLU A 98 9.84 -3.06 -2.66
C GLU A 98 8.59 -2.71 -1.81
N LEU A 99 8.16 -1.44 -1.83
CA LEU A 99 6.90 -1.04 -1.20
C LEU A 99 5.71 -1.84 -1.77
N HIS A 100 5.64 -2.02 -3.08
CA HIS A 100 4.55 -2.78 -3.71
C HIS A 100 4.66 -4.29 -3.50
N LYS A 101 5.88 -4.85 -3.43
CA LYS A 101 6.09 -6.25 -3.01
C LYS A 101 5.62 -6.47 -1.58
N ALA A 102 5.94 -5.56 -0.65
CA ALA A 102 5.50 -5.61 0.74
C ALA A 102 3.97 -5.48 0.89
N HIS A 103 3.32 -4.75 -0.02
CA HIS A 103 1.86 -4.68 -0.12
C HIS A 103 1.23 -5.86 -0.90
N TYR A 104 2.00 -6.86 -1.31
CA TYR A 104 1.53 -8.01 -2.08
C TYR A 104 0.84 -7.61 -3.40
N SER A 105 1.15 -6.43 -3.95
CA SER A 105 0.49 -5.92 -5.16
C SER A 105 0.86 -6.72 -6.40
N LYS A 106 -0.04 -6.72 -7.39
CA LYS A 106 0.25 -7.15 -8.77
C LYS A 106 0.65 -5.91 -9.57
N PHE A 107 1.82 -5.94 -10.18
CA PHE A 107 2.36 -4.83 -10.94
C PHE A 107 3.38 -5.30 -11.97
N TYR A 108 3.70 -4.41 -12.91
CA TYR A 108 4.86 -4.52 -13.79
C TYR A 108 5.55 -3.15 -13.86
N VAL A 109 6.77 -3.12 -14.40
CA VAL A 109 7.58 -1.91 -14.52
C VAL A 109 7.91 -1.69 -15.99
N VAL A 110 7.75 -0.45 -16.46
CA VAL A 110 8.19 -0.01 -17.79
C VAL A 110 9.10 1.18 -17.62
N GLU A 111 10.10 1.31 -18.48
CA GLU A 111 11.07 2.39 -18.42
C GLU A 111 11.36 2.91 -19.83
N ASP A 112 11.47 4.23 -19.95
CA ASP A 112 11.93 4.94 -21.14
C ASP A 112 13.10 5.88 -20.79
N GLU A 113 13.51 6.73 -21.74
CA GLU A 113 14.63 7.67 -21.56
C GLU A 113 14.34 8.77 -20.51
N GLU A 114 13.08 9.03 -20.18
CA GLU A 114 12.65 10.10 -19.29
C GLU A 114 12.30 9.60 -17.89
N LYS A 115 11.72 8.39 -17.77
CA LYS A 115 11.10 7.91 -16.53
C LYS A 115 10.94 6.41 -16.44
N THR A 116 10.69 5.94 -15.22
CA THR A 116 10.27 4.57 -14.89
C THR A 116 8.87 4.65 -14.30
N VAL A 117 7.97 3.79 -14.81
CA VAL A 117 6.58 3.71 -14.38
C VAL A 117 6.33 2.35 -13.76
N ILE A 118 6.04 2.33 -12.47
CA ILE A 118 5.51 1.15 -11.78
C ILE A 118 3.99 1.14 -12.01
N VAL A 119 3.51 0.21 -12.84
CA VAL A 119 2.08 0.08 -13.18
C VAL A 119 1.45 -0.96 -12.28
N VAL A 120 0.61 -0.51 -11.34
CA VAL A 120 -0.08 -1.36 -10.38
C VAL A 120 -1.43 -1.77 -10.95
N THR A 121 -1.50 -3.00 -11.45
CA THR A 121 -2.71 -3.59 -12.04
C THR A 121 -3.61 -4.24 -10.99
N GLY A 122 -3.07 -4.52 -9.80
CA GLY A 122 -3.83 -5.04 -8.68
C GLY A 122 -3.26 -4.58 -7.36
N CYS A 123 -3.84 -3.53 -6.79
CA CYS A 123 -3.42 -3.03 -5.49
C CYS A 123 -4.00 -3.87 -4.35
N ASN A 124 -3.12 -4.47 -3.54
CA ASN A 124 -3.48 -5.25 -2.36
C ASN A 124 -3.37 -4.45 -1.04
N SER A 125 -3.19 -3.14 -1.11
CA SER A 125 -3.44 -2.24 0.01
C SER A 125 -4.92 -1.85 0.09
N GLY A 126 -5.30 -1.07 1.10
CA GLY A 126 -6.70 -0.82 1.42
C GLY A 126 -7.56 -0.29 0.28
N GLY A 127 -7.04 0.58 -0.59
CA GLY A 127 -7.83 1.18 -1.66
C GLY A 127 -8.28 0.20 -2.75
N GLY A 128 -7.35 -0.55 -3.33
CA GLY A 128 -7.66 -1.58 -4.33
C GLY A 128 -8.43 -2.75 -3.72
N ARG A 129 -8.14 -3.11 -2.47
CA ARG A 129 -8.90 -4.13 -1.73
C ARG A 129 -10.35 -3.73 -1.50
N ILE A 130 -10.64 -2.49 -1.12
CA ILE A 130 -12.04 -2.02 -0.99
C ILE A 130 -12.76 -2.19 -2.33
N LEU A 131 -12.15 -1.76 -3.43
CA LEU A 131 -12.78 -1.81 -4.74
C LEU A 131 -12.99 -3.25 -5.24
N ARG A 132 -12.07 -4.17 -4.95
CA ARG A 132 -12.18 -5.58 -5.35
C ARG A 132 -13.04 -6.44 -4.42
N ASP A 133 -12.85 -6.32 -3.10
CA ASP A 133 -13.38 -7.24 -2.09
C ASP A 133 -14.47 -6.61 -1.21
N GLY A 134 -14.51 -5.27 -1.13
CA GLY A 134 -15.38 -4.54 -0.21
C GLY A 134 -14.75 -4.42 1.18
N LEU A 135 -15.55 -4.02 2.17
CA LEU A 135 -15.12 -3.97 3.57
C LEU A 135 -15.80 -5.09 4.37
N PRO A 136 -15.12 -5.64 5.40
CA PRO A 136 -15.74 -6.65 6.26
C PRO A 136 -17.07 -6.14 6.82
N GLN A 137 -18.15 -6.86 6.51
CA GLN A 137 -19.51 -6.59 7.00
C GLN A 137 -20.07 -5.19 6.65
N LEU A 138 -19.47 -4.49 5.68
CA LEU A 138 -19.95 -3.19 5.21
C LEU A 138 -20.05 -3.16 3.68
N PRO A 139 -21.07 -2.47 3.12
CA PRO A 139 -21.14 -2.24 1.69
C PRO A 139 -19.88 -1.52 1.17
N ARG A 140 -19.36 -1.92 0.01
CA ARG A 140 -18.19 -1.30 -0.64
C ARG A 140 -18.25 0.22 -0.68
N LYS A 141 -19.41 0.77 -1.05
CA LYS A 141 -19.68 2.21 -1.15
C LYS A 141 -19.42 3.00 0.13
N GLU A 142 -19.40 2.35 1.30
CA GLU A 142 -19.17 3.02 2.58
C GLU A 142 -17.71 3.51 2.73
N GLY A 143 -16.75 2.82 2.09
CA GLY A 143 -15.33 3.19 2.10
C GLY A 143 -14.91 4.18 1.02
N LEU A 144 -15.88 4.74 0.28
CA LEU A 144 -15.64 5.57 -0.89
C LEU A 144 -16.19 6.98 -0.71
N THR A 145 -15.55 7.95 -1.36
CA THR A 145 -16.04 9.32 -1.37
C THR A 145 -17.42 9.43 -2.02
N LYS A 146 -18.24 10.36 -1.53
CA LYS A 146 -19.58 10.70 -2.05
C LYS A 146 -19.56 11.83 -3.05
N LYS A 147 -18.44 12.54 -3.15
CA LYS A 147 -18.25 13.65 -4.10
C LYS A 147 -16.85 13.57 -4.71
N ALA A 148 -16.71 14.24 -5.84
CA ALA A 148 -15.42 14.56 -6.43
C ALA A 148 -14.78 15.71 -5.64
N TRP A 149 -13.69 15.42 -4.94
CA TRP A 149 -12.91 16.38 -4.18
C TRP A 149 -11.55 16.61 -4.84
N PRO A 150 -10.91 17.78 -4.67
CA PRO A 150 -9.54 17.99 -5.14
C PRO A 150 -8.56 16.93 -4.59
N TRP A 151 -8.75 16.53 -3.34
CA TRP A 151 -7.95 15.51 -2.65
C TRP A 151 -8.35 14.07 -2.98
N SER A 152 -9.38 13.87 -3.80
CA SER A 152 -9.75 12.59 -4.40
C SER A 152 -9.48 12.57 -5.90
N PHE A 153 -8.50 13.36 -6.37
CA PHE A 153 -8.16 13.51 -7.79
C PHE A 153 -9.36 13.96 -8.65
N ASN A 154 -10.29 14.71 -8.05
CA ASN A 154 -11.57 15.10 -8.64
C ASN A 154 -12.42 13.90 -9.12
N LYS A 155 -12.33 12.77 -8.42
CA LYS A 155 -13.13 11.57 -8.66
C LYS A 155 -14.08 11.32 -7.51
N GLU A 156 -15.33 11.04 -7.83
CA GLU A 156 -16.30 10.42 -6.91
C GLU A 156 -16.04 8.91 -6.83
N GLY A 157 -16.43 8.27 -5.72
CA GLY A 157 -16.21 6.84 -5.53
C GLY A 157 -14.74 6.50 -5.28
N PHE A 158 -13.94 7.47 -4.87
CA PHE A 158 -12.53 7.31 -4.58
C PHE A 158 -12.35 6.70 -3.17
N PRO A 159 -11.54 5.64 -2.97
CA PRO A 159 -11.38 5.05 -1.66
C PRO A 159 -10.79 6.02 -0.65
N TYR A 160 -11.39 6.14 0.54
CA TYR A 160 -10.84 6.97 1.62
C TYR A 160 -9.39 6.59 1.95
N TYR A 161 -9.06 5.29 1.88
CA TYR A 161 -7.68 4.82 2.00
C TYR A 161 -6.73 5.57 1.08
N CYS A 162 -7.10 5.77 -0.19
CA CYS A 162 -6.25 6.31 -1.24
C CYS A 162 -6.01 7.81 -1.11
N VAL A 163 -6.66 8.51 -0.18
CA VAL A 163 -6.48 9.96 0.02
C VAL A 163 -5.02 10.29 0.34
N HIS A 164 -4.28 9.35 0.93
CA HIS A 164 -2.85 9.52 1.17
C HIS A 164 -2.05 9.77 -0.12
N ALA A 165 -2.49 9.23 -1.27
CA ALA A 165 -1.78 9.40 -2.53
C ALA A 165 -1.75 10.87 -2.98
N TYR A 166 -2.84 11.60 -2.75
CA TYR A 166 -2.89 13.04 -3.01
C TYR A 166 -1.90 13.81 -2.13
N PHE A 167 -1.83 13.47 -0.84
CA PHE A 167 -0.91 14.11 0.10
C PHE A 167 0.54 13.68 -0.11
N PHE A 168 0.80 12.47 -0.56
CA PHE A 168 2.13 12.05 -1.02
C PHE A 168 2.58 12.89 -2.21
N ASN A 169 1.75 13.10 -3.23
CA ASN A 169 2.11 13.99 -4.35
C ASN A 169 2.45 15.40 -3.88
N LYS A 170 1.67 15.96 -2.94
CA LYS A 170 2.00 17.25 -2.33
C LYS A 170 3.34 17.24 -1.63
N LEU A 171 3.59 16.22 -0.81
CA LEU A 171 4.82 16.11 -0.04
C LEU A 171 6.04 15.85 -0.93
N PHE A 172 5.92 15.00 -1.95
CA PHE A 172 6.98 14.79 -2.95
C PHE A 172 7.35 16.10 -3.64
N LYS A 173 6.35 16.87 -4.10
CA LYS A 173 6.58 18.19 -4.69
C LYS A 173 7.25 19.16 -3.73
N GLN A 174 6.82 19.20 -2.47
CA GLN A 174 7.41 20.06 -1.43
C GLN A 174 8.88 19.69 -1.16
N LEU A 175 9.22 18.41 -1.21
CA LEU A 175 10.57 17.89 -0.95
C LEU A 175 11.47 17.89 -2.19
N GLY A 176 10.94 18.24 -3.37
CA GLY A 176 11.67 18.18 -4.64
C GLY A 176 11.96 16.75 -5.11
N LEU A 177 11.11 15.79 -4.74
CA LEU A 177 11.19 14.42 -5.23
C LEU A 177 10.48 14.30 -6.57
N ASN A 178 11.17 13.75 -7.56
CA ASN A 178 10.68 13.53 -8.92
C ASN A 178 9.79 12.28 -9.01
N ILE A 179 8.78 12.21 -8.15
CA ILE A 179 7.85 11.09 -8.04
C ILE A 179 6.42 11.62 -8.15
N GLU A 180 5.61 10.97 -8.97
CA GLU A 180 4.20 11.26 -9.15
C GLU A 180 3.37 9.99 -9.01
N VAL A 181 2.37 10.03 -8.15
CA VAL A 181 1.34 9.00 -8.04
C VAL A 181 0.14 9.41 -8.88
N GLN A 182 -0.19 8.58 -9.86
CA GLN A 182 -1.39 8.71 -10.67
C GLN A 182 -2.36 7.63 -10.23
N TRP A 183 -3.48 8.02 -9.64
CA TRP A 183 -4.47 7.06 -9.19
C TRP A 183 -5.27 6.51 -10.38
N GLY A 184 -5.52 5.21 -10.36
CA GLY A 184 -6.44 4.52 -11.25
C GLY A 184 -7.41 3.65 -10.44
N LYS A 185 -8.66 3.56 -10.89
CA LYS A 185 -9.71 2.84 -10.17
C LYS A 185 -9.48 1.32 -10.08
N MET A 186 -8.76 0.70 -11.02
CA MET A 186 -8.41 -0.73 -11.11
C MET A 186 -9.57 -1.75 -11.14
N TYR A 187 -10.71 -1.45 -10.51
CA TYR A 187 -11.87 -2.33 -10.45
C TYR A 187 -13.18 -1.55 -10.65
N ASP A 188 -14.17 -2.19 -11.27
CA ASP A 188 -15.53 -1.68 -11.37
C ASP A 188 -16.29 -1.79 -10.02
N GLU A 189 -17.57 -1.39 -10.00
CA GLU A 189 -18.39 -1.44 -8.79
C GLU A 189 -18.68 -2.87 -8.29
N LYS A 190 -18.60 -3.85 -9.20
CA LYS A 190 -18.77 -5.27 -8.90
C LYS A 190 -17.46 -5.92 -8.43
N GLY A 191 -16.34 -5.20 -8.53
CA GLY A 191 -15.01 -5.70 -8.18
C GLY A 191 -14.30 -6.43 -9.32
N ASN A 192 -14.79 -6.32 -10.55
CA ASN A 192 -14.10 -6.87 -11.73
C ASN A 192 -12.94 -5.95 -12.12
N PRO A 193 -11.79 -6.50 -12.54
CA PRO A 193 -10.68 -5.69 -13.02
C PRO A 193 -11.08 -4.89 -14.26
N ILE A 194 -10.60 -3.64 -14.33
CA ILE A 194 -10.73 -2.77 -15.51
C ILE A 194 -9.36 -2.24 -15.91
N ASP A 195 -9.22 -1.81 -17.16
CA ASP A 195 -7.96 -1.30 -17.72
C ASP A 195 -7.65 0.13 -17.26
N GLU A 196 -7.62 0.35 -15.95
CA GLU A 196 -7.29 1.61 -15.31
C GLU A 196 -6.35 1.34 -14.13
N SER A 197 -5.04 1.47 -14.33
CA SER A 197 -4.04 1.14 -13.31
C SER A 197 -3.58 2.36 -12.53
N CYS A 198 -3.33 2.18 -11.22
CA CYS A 198 -2.52 3.13 -10.46
C CYS A 198 -1.09 3.10 -10.98
N LYS A 199 -0.43 4.26 -11.04
CA LYS A 199 0.96 4.38 -11.50
C LYS A 199 1.77 5.19 -10.51
N TYR A 200 3.01 4.76 -10.32
CA TYR A 200 4.06 5.56 -9.70
C TYR A 200 5.07 5.88 -10.80
N VAL A 201 5.15 7.15 -11.16
CA VAL A 201 6.05 7.67 -12.20
C VAL A 201 7.23 8.30 -11.49
N ILE A 202 8.44 7.82 -11.80
CA ILE A 202 9.68 8.34 -11.25
C ILE A 202 10.48 8.90 -12.41
N TYR A 203 10.73 10.22 -12.40
CA TYR A 203 11.43 10.90 -13.50
C TYR A 203 12.93 10.93 -13.26
N LYS A 204 13.73 10.75 -14.33
CA LYS A 204 15.20 10.75 -14.28
C LYS A 204 15.79 12.14 -14.03
N LYS A 205 15.02 13.21 -14.26
CA LYS A 205 15.38 14.62 -14.06
C LYS A 205 14.24 15.41 -13.47
#